data_AF-A0A3D1M4P9-F1
#
_entry.id   AF-A0A3D1M4P9-F1
#
_cell.length_a   1.000
_cell.length_b   1.000
_cell.length_c   1.000
_cell.angle_alpha   90.00
_cell.angle_beta   90.00
_cell.angle_gamma   90.00
#
_symmetry.space_group_name_H-M   'P 1'
#
loop_
_entity.id
_entity.type
_entity.pdbx_description
1 polymer ?
#
loop_
_entity_poly.entity_id
_entity_poly.type
_entity_poly.pdbx_seq_one_letter_code
_entity_poly.pdbx_strand_id
1 'polypeptide(L)' 'MMISQELIRARLQRGFTQTDVARKSGHGVSTIHDLESGKNRNPGFLLLGDVCLALGISLDELYAKTRKENKK' A
#
# COMPACT_ATOMS: atom_id res chain seq x y z
N MET A 1 8.52 -0.54 8.43
CA MET A 1 8.14 -1.67 7.57
C MET A 1 8.12 -1.17 6.14
N MET A 2 8.93 -1.74 5.25
CA MET A 2 9.21 -1.12 3.94
C MET A 2 7.98 -1.11 3.00
N ILE A 3 7.14 -2.15 3.03
CA ILE A 3 5.90 -2.19 2.22
C ILE A 3 4.94 -1.06 2.61
N SER A 4 4.70 -0.86 3.92
CA SER A 4 3.79 0.18 4.42
C SER A 4 4.25 1.58 3.99
N GLN A 5 5.55 1.85 4.03
CA GLN A 5 6.12 3.14 3.63
C GLN A 5 5.95 3.41 2.14
N GLU A 6 6.17 2.40 1.29
CA GLU A 6 5.97 2.54 -0.15
C GLU A 6 4.51 2.77 -0.52
N LEU A 7 3.57 2.10 0.15
CA LEU A 7 2.14 2.35 -0.05
C LEU A 7 1.74 3.77 0.38
N ILE A 8 2.24 4.26 1.51
CA ILE A 8 2.02 5.65 1.96
C ILE A 8 2.56 6.63 0.92
N ARG A 9 3.79 6.44 0.44
CA ARG A 9 4.40 7.32 -0.57
C ARG A 9 3.58 7.34 -1.86
N ALA A 10 3.21 6.16 -2.37
CA ALA A 10 2.42 6.04 -3.59
C ALA A 10 1.04 6.70 -3.46
N ARG A 11 0.41 6.60 -2.28
CA ARG A 11 -0.84 7.27 -1.94
C ARG A 11 -0.71 8.79 -1.94
N LEU A 12 0.29 9.32 -1.24
CA LEU A 12 0.52 10.76 -1.12
C LEU A 12 0.90 11.41 -2.46
N GLN A 13 1.69 10.73 -3.29
CA GLN A 13 2.04 11.20 -4.64
C GLN A 13 0.82 11.37 -5.56
N ARG A 14 -0.28 10.67 -5.27
CA ARG A 14 -1.54 10.72 -6.01
C ARG A 14 -2.58 11.63 -5.38
N GLY A 15 -2.24 12.30 -4.28
CA GLY A 15 -3.16 13.17 -3.54
C GLY A 15 -4.32 12.42 -2.89
N PHE A 16 -4.20 11.12 -2.64
CA PHE A 16 -5.26 10.32 -2.04
C PHE A 16 -5.18 10.32 -0.51
N THR A 17 -6.33 10.41 0.14
CA THR A 17 -6.50 10.10 1.56
C THR A 17 -6.60 8.58 1.78
N GLN A 18 -6.49 8.11 3.02
CA GLN A 18 -6.73 6.69 3.34
C GLN A 18 -8.17 6.28 3.00
N THR A 19 -9.13 7.19 3.17
CA THR A 19 -10.54 6.98 2.80
C THR A 19 -10.72 6.83 1.30
N ASP A 20 -9.97 7.57 0.48
CA ASP A 20 -10.01 7.43 -0.98
C ASP A 20 -9.52 6.06 -1.42
N VAL A 21 -8.40 5.59 -0.84
CA VAL A 21 -7.85 4.27 -1.14
C VAL A 21 -8.79 3.16 -0.65
N ALA A 22 -9.37 3.29 0.53
CA ALA A 22 -10.37 2.35 1.06
C ALA A 22 -11.54 2.20 0.09
N ARG A 23 -12.13 3.32 -0.34
CA ARG A 23 -13.23 3.33 -1.32
C ARG A 23 -12.83 2.72 -2.65
N LYS A 24 -11.65 3.07 -3.18
CA LYS A 24 -11.16 2.57 -4.48
C LYS A 24 -10.78 1.09 -4.47
N SER A 25 -10.27 0.60 -3.35
CA SER A 25 -9.80 -0.79 -3.19
C SER A 25 -10.90 -1.74 -2.68
N GLY A 26 -12.04 -1.22 -2.24
CA GLY A 26 -13.15 -2.03 -1.70
C GLY A 26 -12.91 -2.52 -0.26
N HIS A 27 -11.93 -1.95 0.44
CA HIS A 27 -11.58 -2.32 1.82
C HIS A 27 -12.03 -1.26 2.83
N GLY A 28 -12.10 -1.63 4.11
CA GLY A 28 -12.40 -0.70 5.18
C GLY A 28 -11.26 0.30 5.42
N VAL A 29 -11.59 1.52 5.87
CA VAL A 29 -10.57 2.53 6.24
C VAL A 29 -9.64 2.01 7.33
N SER A 30 -10.16 1.22 8.29
CA SER A 30 -9.37 0.55 9.31
C SER A 30 -8.37 -0.45 8.74
N THR A 31 -8.72 -1.16 7.66
CA THR A 31 -7.82 -2.07 6.95
C THR A 31 -6.66 -1.32 6.30
N ILE A 32 -6.94 -0.18 5.66
CA ILE A 32 -5.90 0.67 5.06
C ILE A 32 -5.01 1.27 6.16
N HIS A 33 -5.59 1.73 7.25
CA HIS A 33 -4.84 2.24 8.40
C HIS A 33 -3.93 1.15 9.00
N ASP A 34 -4.43 -0.07 9.23
CA ASP A 34 -3.65 -1.16 9.82
C ASP A 34 -2.53 -1.63 8.87
N LEU A 35 -2.76 -1.54 7.56
CA LEU A 35 -1.75 -1.79 6.51
C LEU A 35 -0.64 -0.73 6.53
N GLU A 36 -1.00 0.56 6.56
CA GLU A 36 -0.05 1.68 6.51
C GLU A 36 0.70 1.90 7.83
N SER A 37 0.06 1.63 8.97
CA SER A 37 0.70 1.68 10.30
C SER A 37 1.69 0.54 10.55
N GLY A 38 1.66 -0.51 9.71
CA GLY A 38 2.47 -1.70 9.92
C GLY A 38 1.97 -2.59 11.07
N LYS A 39 0.71 -2.42 11.49
CA LYS A 39 0.05 -3.37 12.39
C LYS A 39 -0.21 -4.69 11.67
N ASN A 40 -0.57 -4.62 10.38
CA ASN A 40 -0.60 -5.78 9.51
C ASN A 40 0.79 -6.03 8.89
N ARG A 41 1.58 -6.89 9.53
CA ARG A 41 2.98 -7.17 9.12
C ARG A 41 3.13 -8.04 7.89
N ASN A 42 2.11 -8.82 7.55
CA ASN A 42 2.11 -9.71 6.40
C ASN A 42 0.74 -9.63 5.71
N PRO A 43 0.46 -8.51 5.03
CA PRO A 43 -0.80 -8.34 4.34
C PRO A 43 -0.96 -9.38 3.24
N GLY A 44 -2.17 -9.94 3.12
CA GLY A 44 -2.49 -10.95 2.12
C GLY A 44 -2.30 -10.41 0.70
N PHE A 45 -2.00 -11.32 -0.23
CA PHE A 45 -1.76 -10.99 -1.64
C PHE A 45 -2.91 -10.20 -2.28
N LEU A 46 -4.16 -10.61 -2.05
CA LEU A 46 -5.34 -9.95 -2.61
C LEU A 46 -5.48 -8.50 -2.10
N LEU A 47 -5.32 -8.28 -0.79
CA LEU A 47 -5.34 -6.94 -0.20
C LEU A 47 -4.27 -6.04 -0.82
N LEU A 48 -3.04 -6.54 -0.97
CA LEU A 48 -1.97 -5.79 -1.62
C LEU A 48 -2.30 -5.49 -3.09
N GLY A 49 -2.85 -6.46 -3.81
CA GLY A 49 -3.27 -6.31 -5.19
C GLY A 49 -4.33 -5.22 -5.35
N ASP A 50 -5.40 -5.28 -4.57
CA ASP A 50 -6.49 -4.31 -4.61
C ASP A 50 -6.02 -2.88 -4.28
N VAL A 51 -5.16 -2.75 -3.27
CA VAL A 51 -4.57 -1.46 -2.90
C VAL A 51 -3.63 -0.95 -3.99
N CYS A 52 -2.81 -1.81 -4.60
CA CYS A 52 -1.95 -1.42 -5.72
C CYS A 52 -2.77 -0.96 -6.93
N LEU A 53 -3.85 -1.67 -7.27
CA LEU A 53 -4.77 -1.28 -8.33
C LEU A 53 -5.43 0.07 -8.02
N ALA A 54 -5.91 0.28 -6.79
CA ALA A 54 -6.47 1.55 -6.34
C ALA A 54 -5.47 2.71 -6.41
N LEU A 55 -4.20 2.40 -6.16
CA LEU A 55 -3.07 3.31 -6.28
C LEU A 55 -2.49 3.36 -7.70
N GLY A 56 -3.02 2.65 -8.70
CA GLY A 56 -2.45 2.63 -10.06
C GLY A 56 -0.94 2.34 -10.10
N ILE A 57 -0.48 1.38 -9.29
CA ILE A 57 0.86 0.77 -9.35
C ILE A 57 0.72 -0.74 -9.51
N SER A 58 1.77 -1.41 -10.00
CA SER A 58 1.82 -2.87 -10.01
C SER A 58 2.44 -3.43 -8.73
N LEU A 59 2.14 -4.71 -8.44
CA LEU A 59 2.82 -5.43 -7.36
C LEU A 59 4.33 -5.58 -7.62
N ASP A 60 4.75 -5.69 -8.88
CA ASP A 60 6.17 -5.70 -9.27
C ASP A 60 6.85 -4.38 -8.94
N GLU A 61 6.19 -3.24 -9.18
CA GLU A 61 6.71 -1.92 -8.81
C GLU A 61 6.86 -1.80 -7.29
N LEU A 62 5.83 -2.21 -6.54
CA LEU A 62 5.86 -2.24 -5.08
C LEU A 62 7.02 -3.12 -4.56
N TYR A 63 7.19 -4.32 -5.12
CA TYR A 63 8.26 -5.24 -4.76
C TYR A 63 9.64 -4.65 -5.06
N ALA A 64 9.83 -4.09 -6.26
CA ALA A 64 11.10 -3.50 -6.67
C ALA A 64 11.52 -2.34 -5.77
N LYS A 65 10.60 -1.46 -5.38
CA LYS A 65 10.90 -0.34 -4.46
C LYS A 65 11.21 -0.83 -3.05
N THR A 66 10.39 -1.75 -2.52
CA THR A 66 10.62 -2.39 -1.22
C THR A 66 12.00 -3.07 -1.16
N ARG A 67 12.43 -3.74 -2.23
CA ARG A 67 13.72 -4.44 -2.28
C ARG A 67 14.91 -3.49 -2.46
N LYS A 68 14.76 -2.39 -3.21
CA LYS A 68 15.82 -1.39 -3.41
C LYS A 68 16.22 -0.72 -2.10
N GLU A 69 15.27 -0.47 -1.21
CA GLU A 69 15.55 0.10 0.12
C GLU A 69 16.29 -0.87 1.06
N ASN A 70 16.20 -2.20 0.85
CA ASN A 70 16.95 -3.19 1.63
C ASN A 70 18.44 -3.30 1.24
N LYS A 71 18.84 -2.75 0.09
CA LYS A 71 20.22 -2.82 -0.42
C LYS A 71 21.04 -1.55 -0.15
N LYS A 72 20.44 -0.54 0.47
CA LYS A 72 21.08 0.69 0.93
C LYS A 72 21.31 0.61 2.43
#